data_AF-A0A953M861-F1
#
_entry.id   AF-A0A953M861-F1
#
_cell.length_a   1.000
_cell.length_b   1.000
_cell.length_c   1.000
_cell.angle_alpha   90.00
_cell.angle_beta   90.00
_cell.angle_gamma   90.00
#
_symmetry.space_group_name_H-M   'P 1'
#
loop_
_entity.id
_entity.type
_entity.pdbx_description
1 polymer ?
#
loop_
_entity_poly.entity_id
_entity_poly.type
_entity_poly.pdbx_seq_one_letter_code
_entity_poly.pdbx_strand_id
1 'polypeptide(L)'
;YQWEVLETGGKKVCLTFLGDGAIDQGAFHEAKNLASVFGIPVIYVIENNGYSMGTAIERHTANHDKLTMRGEAYGIKSIEIEGLDIRNVYDHMKPLVDECRDLQRPGFVDLKTYRYQGHSMSDPQKYRTKDEVAEFKEQDSIANLAAHLMETEAEGGRGCLTEADWKAMQKQIRGIVMDAVAFAENAADPDPARELATDTYALPMKNLSPSEEYSHGAKNPLL
;
A
#
# COMPACT_ATOMS: atom_id res chain seq x y z
N TYR A 1 2.52 17.69 -2.21
CA TYR A 1 1.06 17.56 -1.96
C TYR A 1 0.27 18.76 -2.44
N GLN A 2 0.42 19.97 -1.87
CA GLN A 2 -0.36 21.15 -2.28
C GLN A 2 -0.32 21.37 -3.81
N TRP A 3 0.87 21.52 -4.37
CA TRP A 3 1.02 21.71 -5.81
C TRP A 3 0.47 20.52 -6.62
N GLU A 4 0.89 19.29 -6.29
CA GLU A 4 0.59 18.10 -7.09
C GLU A 4 -0.85 17.59 -7.00
N VAL A 5 -1.49 17.75 -5.84
CA VAL A 5 -2.78 17.15 -5.50
C VAL A 5 -3.88 18.19 -5.40
N LEU A 6 -3.64 19.30 -4.69
CA LEU A 6 -4.65 20.35 -4.47
C LEU A 6 -4.74 21.34 -5.64
N GLU A 7 -3.60 21.69 -6.25
CA GLU A 7 -3.53 22.79 -7.24
C GLU A 7 -3.48 22.32 -8.70
N THR A 8 -3.33 21.01 -8.98
CA THR A 8 -3.37 20.52 -10.37
C THR A 8 -4.80 20.43 -10.91
N GLY A 9 -4.99 20.83 -12.17
CA GLY A 9 -6.29 20.74 -12.86
C GLY A 9 -6.82 19.30 -13.05
N GLY A 10 -6.00 18.29 -12.76
CA GLY A 10 -6.37 16.88 -12.85
C GLY A 10 -7.03 16.29 -11.61
N LYS A 11 -7.26 17.07 -10.55
CA LYS A 11 -7.79 16.64 -9.23
C LYS A 11 -7.22 15.27 -8.82
N LYS A 12 -6.05 15.22 -8.19
CA LYS A 12 -5.47 13.93 -7.76
C LYS A 12 -6.02 13.52 -6.38
N VAL A 13 -5.83 12.25 -6.04
CA VAL A 13 -6.11 11.69 -4.71
C VAL A 13 -4.85 10.99 -4.23
N CYS A 14 -4.50 11.18 -2.97
CA CYS A 14 -3.42 10.43 -2.34
C CYS A 14 -4.00 9.18 -1.67
N LEU A 15 -3.42 8.01 -1.96
CA LEU A 15 -3.71 6.78 -1.22
C LEU A 15 -2.61 6.58 -0.18
N THR A 16 -2.98 6.46 1.08
CA THR A 16 -2.05 6.20 2.19
C THR A 16 -2.35 4.83 2.77
N PHE A 17 -1.41 3.91 2.65
CA PHE A 17 -1.55 2.53 3.12
C PHE A 17 -0.95 2.36 4.51
N LEU A 18 -1.70 1.71 5.40
CA LEU A 18 -1.30 1.42 6.77
C LEU A 18 -1.75 0.00 7.14
N GLY A 19 -1.00 -0.69 8.00
CA GLY A 19 -1.51 -1.91 8.64
C GLY A 19 -2.49 -1.61 9.78
N ASP A 20 -3.27 -2.61 10.18
CA ASP A 20 -4.18 -2.54 11.33
C ASP A 20 -3.50 -2.04 12.62
N GLY A 21 -2.26 -2.46 12.89
CA GLY A 21 -1.50 -1.97 14.05
C GLY A 21 -1.13 -0.48 14.03
N ALA A 22 -0.96 0.10 12.84
CA ALA A 22 -0.52 1.49 12.71
C ALA A 22 -1.64 2.50 13.03
N ILE A 23 -2.90 2.06 13.06
CA ILE A 23 -4.05 2.94 13.30
C ILE A 23 -4.16 3.44 14.74
N ASP A 24 -3.43 2.82 15.67
CA ASP A 24 -3.40 3.24 17.08
C ASP A 24 -2.26 4.25 17.37
N GLN A 25 -1.52 4.67 16.33
CA GLN A 25 -0.51 5.73 16.46
C GLN A 25 -1.17 7.12 16.57
N GLY A 26 -0.70 7.95 17.50
CA GLY A 26 -1.23 9.31 17.70
C GLY A 26 -1.18 10.18 16.44
N ALA A 27 -0.09 10.08 15.67
CA ALA A 27 0.06 10.80 14.40
C ALA A 27 -1.05 10.48 13.38
N PHE A 28 -1.62 9.28 13.41
CA PHE A 28 -2.74 8.92 12.53
C PHE A 28 -4.03 9.66 12.90
N HIS A 29 -4.28 9.84 14.20
CA HIS A 29 -5.41 10.62 14.69
C HIS A 29 -5.29 12.11 14.31
N GLU A 30 -4.10 12.68 14.47
CA GLU A 30 -3.81 14.06 14.07
C GLU A 30 -3.99 14.25 12.56
N ALA A 31 -3.43 13.36 11.75
CA ALA A 31 -3.51 13.42 10.29
C ALA A 31 -4.96 13.38 9.79
N LYS A 32 -5.79 12.44 10.28
CA LYS A 32 -7.20 12.34 9.90
C LYS A 32 -8.00 13.59 10.25
N ASN A 33 -7.78 14.13 11.46
CA ASN A 33 -8.46 15.34 11.90
C ASN A 33 -8.15 16.52 10.97
N LEU A 34 -6.86 16.74 10.69
CA LEU A 34 -6.44 17.82 9.79
C LEU A 34 -6.96 17.61 8.36
N ALA A 35 -6.92 16.38 7.85
CA ALA A 35 -7.44 16.06 6.53
C ALA A 35 -8.95 16.37 6.41
N SER A 36 -9.72 16.08 7.45
CA SER A 36 -11.15 16.38 7.51
C SER A 36 -11.42 17.89 7.58
N VAL A 37 -10.72 18.61 8.49
CA VAL A 37 -10.87 20.07 8.66
C VAL A 37 -10.50 20.84 7.38
N PHE A 38 -9.46 20.40 6.68
CA PHE A 38 -8.96 21.10 5.50
C PHE A 38 -9.49 20.58 4.16
N GLY A 39 -10.35 19.55 4.15
CA GLY A 39 -10.87 18.97 2.90
C GLY A 39 -9.75 18.40 2.02
N ILE A 40 -8.89 17.58 2.59
CA ILE A 40 -7.74 17.01 1.89
C ILE A 40 -8.17 15.72 1.17
N PRO A 41 -7.97 15.57 -0.16
CA PRO A 41 -8.32 14.38 -0.92
C PRO A 41 -7.31 13.24 -0.68
N VAL A 42 -7.38 12.64 0.49
CA VAL A 42 -6.59 11.48 0.90
C VAL A 42 -7.50 10.32 1.28
N ILE A 43 -7.20 9.12 0.81
CA ILE A 43 -7.84 7.89 1.26
C ILE A 43 -6.86 7.11 2.12
N TYR A 44 -7.22 6.89 3.37
CA TYR A 44 -6.49 6.01 4.27
C TYR A 44 -6.96 4.58 4.05
N VAL A 45 -6.10 3.75 3.47
CA VAL A 45 -6.36 2.32 3.24
C VAL A 45 -5.69 1.53 4.35
N ILE A 46 -6.51 0.90 5.19
CA ILE A 46 -6.06 0.05 6.28
C ILE A 46 -6.04 -1.38 5.79
N GLU A 47 -4.86 -1.92 5.54
CA GLU A 47 -4.64 -3.32 5.21
C GLU A 47 -4.79 -4.16 6.47
N ASN A 48 -6.04 -4.49 6.79
CA ASN A 48 -6.40 -5.24 7.97
C ASN A 48 -6.17 -6.73 7.74
N ASN A 49 -4.96 -7.16 8.09
CA ASN A 49 -4.56 -8.57 7.99
C ASN A 49 -4.72 -9.35 9.32
N GLY A 50 -5.32 -8.71 10.32
CA GLY A 50 -5.57 -9.26 11.66
C GLY A 50 -4.38 -9.25 12.61
N TYR A 51 -3.17 -8.91 12.16
CA TYR A 51 -1.94 -9.01 12.96
C TYR A 51 -0.95 -7.85 12.79
N SER A 52 -0.68 -7.14 13.89
CA SER A 52 0.46 -6.23 14.00
C SER A 52 1.70 -6.97 14.52
N MET A 53 2.64 -7.25 13.61
CA MET A 53 3.71 -8.23 13.81
C MET A 53 3.14 -9.60 14.21
N GLY A 54 3.03 -9.87 15.51
CA GLY A 54 2.42 -11.08 16.08
C GLY A 54 1.32 -10.81 17.11
N THR A 55 0.85 -9.56 17.22
CA THR A 55 -0.24 -9.17 18.12
C THR A 55 -1.53 -9.14 17.32
N ALA A 56 -2.49 -10.01 17.67
CA ALA A 56 -3.81 -10.04 17.06
C ALA A 56 -4.57 -8.74 17.31
N ILE A 57 -5.37 -8.32 16.32
CA ILE A 57 -6.02 -7.01 16.32
C ILE A 57 -6.91 -6.76 17.55
N GLU A 58 -7.63 -7.77 18.04
CA GLU A 58 -8.49 -7.66 19.22
C GLU A 58 -7.71 -7.35 20.51
N ARG A 59 -6.38 -7.57 20.50
CA ARG A 59 -5.51 -7.33 21.65
C ARG A 59 -4.94 -5.92 21.69
N HIS A 60 -5.05 -5.14 20.62
CA HIS A 60 -4.55 -3.76 20.59
C HIS A 60 -5.59 -2.74 20.15
N THR A 61 -6.65 -3.16 19.43
CA THR A 61 -7.73 -2.28 18.97
C THR A 61 -9.05 -2.62 19.66
N ALA A 62 -9.59 -1.68 20.44
CA ALA A 62 -10.83 -1.91 21.21
C ALA A 62 -12.08 -2.17 20.32
N ASN A 63 -12.15 -1.56 19.13
CA ASN A 63 -13.23 -1.70 18.17
C ASN A 63 -12.77 -2.44 16.90
N HIS A 64 -12.00 -3.52 17.09
CA HIS A 64 -11.34 -4.27 16.03
C HIS A 64 -12.30 -4.83 14.96
N ASP A 65 -13.54 -5.10 15.33
CA ASP A 65 -14.60 -5.64 14.48
C ASP A 65 -15.23 -4.58 13.57
N LYS A 66 -15.00 -3.29 13.84
CA LYS A 66 -15.57 -2.18 13.06
C LYS A 66 -14.61 -1.00 12.95
N LEU A 67 -13.52 -1.18 12.18
CA LEU A 67 -12.51 -0.12 12.03
C LEU A 67 -13.03 1.11 11.29
N THR A 68 -14.09 0.99 10.49
CA THR A 68 -14.73 2.13 9.80
C THR A 68 -15.10 3.26 10.77
N MET A 69 -15.46 2.94 12.02
CA MET A 69 -15.74 3.92 13.07
C MET A 69 -14.55 4.84 13.36
N ARG A 70 -13.32 4.39 13.14
CA ARG A 70 -12.09 5.21 13.32
C ARG A 70 -11.99 6.33 12.30
N GLY A 71 -12.61 6.19 11.12
CA GLY A 71 -12.75 7.28 10.15
C GLY A 71 -14.00 8.11 10.41
N GLU A 72 -15.14 7.46 10.70
CA GLU A 72 -16.43 8.11 10.93
C GLU A 72 -16.38 9.11 12.10
N ALA A 73 -15.60 8.81 13.15
CA ALA A 73 -15.39 9.70 14.29
C ALA A 73 -14.81 11.08 13.91
N TYR A 74 -14.19 11.20 12.74
CA TYR A 74 -13.64 12.44 12.18
C TYR A 74 -14.48 13.00 11.02
N GLY A 75 -15.70 12.48 10.81
CA GLY A 75 -16.56 12.88 9.70
C GLY A 75 -16.05 12.43 8.32
N ILE A 76 -15.19 11.40 8.29
CA ILE A 76 -14.63 10.83 7.06
C ILE A 76 -15.56 9.73 6.57
N LYS A 77 -15.83 9.68 5.25
CA LYS A 77 -16.55 8.56 4.65
C LYS A 77 -15.70 7.31 4.76
N SER A 78 -16.20 6.32 5.48
CA SER A 78 -15.54 5.05 5.72
C SER A 78 -16.28 3.90 5.05
N ILE A 79 -15.55 3.01 4.39
CA ILE A 79 -16.09 1.77 3.84
C ILE A 79 -15.25 0.58 4.28
N GLU A 80 -15.87 -0.59 4.32
CA GLU A 80 -15.19 -1.87 4.49
C GLU A 80 -15.22 -2.61 3.16
N ILE A 81 -14.12 -3.28 2.81
CA ILE A 81 -13.95 -4.02 1.56
C ILE A 81 -13.38 -5.40 1.87
N GLU A 82 -13.96 -6.44 1.28
CA GLU A 82 -13.35 -7.77 1.24
C GLU A 82 -12.19 -7.76 0.23
N GLY A 83 -10.97 -7.75 0.73
CA GLY A 83 -9.74 -7.52 -0.04
C GLY A 83 -9.20 -8.76 -0.75
N LEU A 84 -9.70 -9.96 -0.43
CA LEU A 84 -9.33 -11.18 -1.15
C LEU A 84 -10.12 -11.37 -2.47
N ASP A 85 -11.09 -10.50 -2.77
CA ASP A 85 -11.71 -10.40 -4.10
C ASP A 85 -11.29 -9.08 -4.80
N ILE A 86 -10.40 -9.18 -5.79
CA ILE A 86 -9.88 -8.03 -6.54
C ILE A 86 -10.99 -7.22 -7.22
N ARG A 87 -12.09 -7.88 -7.64
CA ARG A 87 -13.22 -7.20 -8.28
C ARG A 87 -13.97 -6.38 -7.24
N ASN A 88 -14.20 -6.94 -6.06
CA ASN A 88 -14.81 -6.23 -4.93
C ASN A 88 -13.97 -4.99 -4.55
N VAL A 89 -12.64 -5.13 -4.51
CA VAL A 89 -11.73 -4.00 -4.30
C VAL A 89 -11.93 -2.92 -5.36
N TYR A 90 -11.96 -3.28 -6.64
CA TYR A 90 -12.15 -2.32 -7.72
C TYR A 90 -13.51 -1.61 -7.63
N ASP A 91 -14.58 -2.37 -7.46
CA ASP A 91 -15.97 -1.88 -7.46
C ASP A 91 -16.25 -0.89 -6.33
N HIS A 92 -15.56 -1.03 -5.19
CA HIS A 92 -15.72 -0.12 -4.05
C HIS A 92 -14.68 1.00 -4.02
N MET A 93 -13.44 0.73 -4.43
CA MET A 93 -12.39 1.76 -4.46
C MET A 93 -12.64 2.79 -5.55
N LYS A 94 -13.11 2.39 -6.75
CA LYS A 94 -13.27 3.33 -7.86
C LYS A 94 -14.26 4.46 -7.55
N PRO A 95 -15.48 4.19 -7.05
CA PRO A 95 -16.40 5.25 -6.65
C PRO A 95 -15.87 6.11 -5.50
N LEU A 96 -15.21 5.50 -4.50
CA LEU A 96 -14.64 6.25 -3.38
C LEU A 96 -13.54 7.22 -3.84
N VAL A 97 -12.66 6.76 -4.74
CA VAL A 97 -11.60 7.58 -5.33
C VAL A 97 -12.18 8.73 -6.15
N ASP A 98 -13.22 8.48 -6.95
CA ASP A 98 -13.88 9.53 -7.72
C ASP A 98 -14.55 10.57 -6.83
N GLU A 99 -15.25 10.15 -5.78
CA GLU A 99 -15.89 11.06 -4.83
C GLU A 99 -14.86 11.88 -4.01
N CYS A 100 -13.81 11.21 -3.51
CA CYS A 100 -12.70 11.86 -2.81
C CYS A 100 -12.07 12.95 -3.68
N ARG A 101 -11.86 12.63 -4.96
CA ARG A 101 -11.38 13.55 -5.98
C ARG A 101 -12.32 14.73 -6.20
N ASP A 102 -13.61 14.46 -6.41
CA ASP A 102 -14.56 15.47 -6.84
C ASP A 102 -14.95 16.43 -5.73
N LEU A 103 -15.15 15.90 -4.52
CA LEU A 103 -15.57 16.66 -3.35
C LEU A 103 -14.41 17.26 -2.57
N GLN A 104 -13.17 16.88 -2.89
CA GLN A 104 -11.96 17.25 -2.13
C GLN A 104 -12.17 16.95 -0.64
N ARG A 105 -12.41 15.67 -0.35
CA ARG A 105 -12.67 15.17 1.02
C ARG A 105 -11.93 13.87 1.26
N PRO A 106 -11.50 13.60 2.49
CA PRO A 106 -10.82 12.36 2.79
C PRO A 106 -11.77 11.16 2.72
N GLY A 107 -11.19 9.98 2.52
CA GLY A 107 -11.85 8.67 2.64
C GLY A 107 -11.09 7.75 3.60
N PHE A 108 -11.77 6.72 4.07
CA PHE A 108 -11.20 5.66 4.91
C PHE A 108 -11.67 4.30 4.41
N VAL A 109 -10.77 3.34 4.36
CA VAL A 109 -11.06 1.97 3.90
C VAL A 109 -10.51 0.99 4.92
N ASP A 110 -11.37 0.16 5.48
CA ASP A 110 -10.97 -1.08 6.16
C ASP A 110 -10.92 -2.19 5.10
N LEU A 111 -9.72 -2.51 4.63
CA LEU A 111 -9.50 -3.53 3.61
C LEU A 111 -9.17 -4.84 4.32
N LYS A 112 -10.15 -5.74 4.43
CA LYS A 112 -9.97 -7.07 5.02
C LYS A 112 -9.08 -7.91 4.12
N THR A 113 -7.98 -8.41 4.66
CA THR A 113 -7.01 -9.20 3.90
C THR A 113 -6.27 -10.15 4.83
N TYR A 114 -5.22 -10.81 4.34
CA TYR A 114 -4.44 -11.72 5.17
C TYR A 114 -2.99 -11.82 4.70
N ARG A 115 -2.04 -11.82 5.65
CA ARG A 115 -0.60 -11.97 5.36
C ARG A 115 -0.18 -13.43 5.50
N TYR A 116 0.06 -14.14 4.40
CA TYR A 116 0.43 -15.57 4.44
C TYR A 116 1.79 -15.85 5.10
N GLN A 117 2.74 -14.93 4.98
CA GLN A 117 4.10 -15.08 5.52
C GLN A 117 4.24 -14.39 6.88
N GLY A 118 5.36 -14.65 7.56
CA GLY A 118 5.73 -13.92 8.77
C GLY A 118 5.85 -12.41 8.51
N HIS A 119 5.84 -11.64 9.59
CA HIS A 119 5.98 -10.18 9.53
C HIS A 119 7.26 -9.74 8.82
N SER A 120 8.32 -10.53 8.98
CA SER A 120 9.57 -10.40 8.24
C SER A 120 10.18 -11.78 8.03
N MET A 121 11.31 -11.83 7.31
CA MET A 121 12.04 -13.08 7.05
C MET A 121 12.44 -13.85 8.32
N SER A 122 12.55 -13.18 9.47
CA SER A 122 12.94 -13.78 10.74
C SER A 122 11.75 -14.17 11.64
N ASP A 123 10.52 -13.87 11.24
CA ASP A 123 9.33 -14.15 12.06
C ASP A 123 8.87 -15.62 11.94
N PRO A 124 8.89 -16.39 13.04
CA PRO A 124 8.50 -17.80 13.05
C PRO A 124 6.99 -18.05 13.11
N GLN A 125 6.14 -17.00 13.15
CA GLN A 125 4.66 -17.11 13.08
C GLN A 125 4.01 -17.89 14.24
N LYS A 126 4.56 -17.80 15.46
CA LYS A 126 4.09 -18.58 16.63
C LYS A 126 2.73 -18.12 17.22
N TYR A 127 2.12 -17.08 16.67
CA TYR A 127 0.93 -16.41 17.19
C TYR A 127 -0.36 -16.76 16.45
N ARG A 128 -0.29 -17.67 15.47
CA ARG A 128 -1.42 -18.12 14.64
C ARG A 128 -1.24 -19.56 14.21
N THR A 129 -2.32 -20.21 13.79
CA THR A 129 -2.29 -21.63 13.44
C THR A 129 -1.95 -21.83 11.97
N LYS A 130 -1.45 -23.02 11.61
CA LYS A 130 -1.25 -23.38 10.20
C LYS A 130 -2.57 -23.54 9.46
N ASP A 131 -3.62 -23.99 10.16
CA ASP A 131 -4.94 -24.23 9.59
C ASP A 131 -5.62 -22.92 9.20
N GLU A 132 -5.55 -21.90 10.07
CA GLU A 132 -5.99 -20.54 9.76
C GLU A 132 -5.30 -19.98 8.50
N VAL A 133 -3.97 -20.11 8.41
CA VAL A 133 -3.22 -19.66 7.23
C VAL A 133 -3.63 -20.45 5.97
N ALA A 134 -3.95 -21.74 6.10
CA ALA A 134 -4.37 -22.58 4.99
C ALA A 134 -5.75 -22.15 4.46
N GLU A 135 -6.71 -21.86 5.35
CA GLU A 135 -8.05 -21.37 5.00
C GLU A 135 -7.98 -20.08 4.16
N PHE A 136 -7.13 -19.13 4.53
CA PHE A 136 -6.96 -17.90 3.76
C PHE A 136 -6.20 -18.09 2.44
N LYS A 137 -5.37 -19.14 2.31
CA LYS A 137 -4.70 -19.48 1.06
C LYS A 137 -5.64 -20.12 0.04
N GLU A 138 -6.71 -20.77 0.49
CA GLU A 138 -7.77 -21.27 -0.40
C GLU A 138 -8.54 -20.12 -1.07
N GLN A 139 -8.45 -18.92 -0.50
CA GLN A 139 -9.07 -17.69 -0.99
C GLN A 139 -8.07 -16.78 -1.74
N ASP A 140 -7.00 -17.34 -2.32
CA ASP A 140 -5.97 -16.57 -3.04
C ASP A 140 -6.60 -15.68 -4.14
N SER A 141 -6.44 -14.37 -3.99
CA SER A 141 -7.10 -13.37 -4.81
C SER A 141 -6.63 -13.38 -6.27
N ILE A 142 -5.38 -13.78 -6.52
CA ILE A 142 -4.81 -13.93 -7.85
C ILE A 142 -5.38 -15.17 -8.53
N ALA A 143 -5.43 -16.29 -7.80
CA ALA A 143 -6.01 -17.53 -8.32
C ALA A 143 -7.51 -17.36 -8.63
N ASN A 144 -8.25 -16.72 -7.73
CA ASN A 144 -9.68 -16.45 -7.89
C ASN A 144 -9.96 -15.55 -9.11
N LEU A 145 -9.16 -14.49 -9.29
CA LEU A 145 -9.30 -13.64 -10.48
C LEU A 145 -8.92 -14.39 -11.76
N ALA A 146 -7.86 -15.19 -11.75
CA ALA A 146 -7.46 -15.98 -12.91
C ALA A 146 -8.56 -16.99 -13.31
N ALA A 147 -9.15 -17.69 -12.33
CA ALA A 147 -10.27 -18.59 -12.55
C ALA A 147 -11.46 -17.86 -13.20
N HIS A 148 -11.87 -16.73 -12.64
CA HIS A 148 -12.95 -15.91 -13.19
C HIS A 148 -12.69 -15.45 -14.64
N LEU A 149 -11.44 -15.14 -14.99
CA LEU A 149 -11.08 -14.73 -16.35
C LEU A 149 -11.06 -15.90 -17.34
N MET A 150 -10.83 -17.13 -16.86
CA MET A 150 -10.83 -18.35 -17.68
C MET A 150 -12.22 -18.95 -17.86
N GLU A 151 -13.03 -18.95 -16.80
CA GLU A 151 -14.42 -19.43 -16.80
C GLU A 151 -15.23 -18.74 -17.88
N THR A 152 -16.13 -19.48 -18.53
CA THR A 152 -16.98 -18.94 -19.59
C THR A 152 -18.03 -17.99 -19.02
N GLU A 153 -18.63 -17.14 -19.87
CA GLU A 153 -19.75 -16.29 -19.46
C GLU A 153 -20.92 -17.12 -18.88
N ALA A 154 -21.13 -18.34 -19.38
CA ALA A 154 -22.16 -19.26 -18.88
C ALA A 154 -21.88 -19.77 -17.45
N GLU A 155 -20.61 -19.80 -17.04
CA GLU A 155 -20.15 -20.16 -15.69
C GLU A 155 -20.02 -18.93 -14.78
N GLY A 156 -20.33 -17.73 -15.28
CA GLY A 156 -20.19 -16.47 -14.54
C GLY A 156 -18.81 -15.81 -14.66
N GLY A 157 -17.97 -16.30 -15.56
CA GLY A 157 -16.64 -15.76 -15.87
C GLY A 157 -16.61 -14.80 -17.06
N ARG A 158 -15.42 -14.61 -17.64
CA ARG A 158 -15.18 -13.73 -18.80
C ARG A 158 -14.71 -14.47 -20.06
N GLY A 159 -14.22 -15.70 -19.94
CA GLY A 159 -13.72 -16.52 -21.04
C GLY A 159 -12.61 -15.84 -21.85
N CYS A 160 -11.88 -14.89 -21.25
CA CYS A 160 -10.91 -14.03 -21.93
C CYS A 160 -9.45 -14.37 -21.59
N LEU A 161 -9.23 -15.40 -20.77
CA LEU A 161 -7.92 -15.92 -20.42
C LEU A 161 -7.88 -17.42 -20.69
N THR A 162 -6.82 -17.92 -21.34
CA THR A 162 -6.60 -19.36 -21.45
C THR A 162 -5.53 -19.82 -20.47
N GLU A 163 -5.53 -21.12 -20.14
CA GLU A 163 -4.48 -21.73 -19.32
C GLU A 163 -3.08 -21.60 -19.93
N ALA A 164 -2.99 -21.59 -21.27
CA ALA A 164 -1.74 -21.38 -21.98
C ALA A 164 -1.23 -19.94 -21.79
N ASP A 165 -2.12 -18.95 -21.91
CA ASP A 165 -1.79 -17.54 -21.70
C ASP A 165 -1.39 -17.26 -20.25
N TRP A 166 -2.10 -17.85 -19.28
CA TRP A 166 -1.78 -17.74 -17.86
C TRP A 166 -0.37 -18.28 -17.55
N LYS A 167 -0.06 -19.49 -18.02
CA LYS A 167 1.28 -20.07 -17.89
C LYS A 167 2.36 -19.24 -18.58
N ALA A 168 2.06 -18.69 -19.76
CA ALA A 168 2.96 -17.81 -20.48
C ALA A 168 3.26 -16.53 -19.69
N MET A 169 2.24 -15.88 -19.12
CA MET A 169 2.41 -14.71 -18.25
C MET A 169 3.25 -15.03 -17.01
N GLN A 170 2.97 -16.14 -16.32
CA GLN A 170 3.78 -16.55 -15.17
C GLN A 170 5.26 -16.76 -15.53
N LYS A 171 5.53 -17.39 -16.69
CA LYS A 171 6.90 -17.56 -17.18
C LYS A 171 7.57 -16.22 -17.49
N GLN A 172 6.85 -15.30 -18.14
CA GLN A 172 7.35 -13.96 -18.45
C GLN A 172 7.69 -13.18 -17.18
N ILE A 173 6.79 -13.17 -16.19
CA ILE A 173 7.00 -12.47 -14.91
C ILE A 173 8.19 -13.05 -14.15
N ARG A 174 8.36 -14.38 -14.14
CA ARG A 174 9.56 -15.01 -13.56
C ARG A 174 10.84 -14.54 -14.24
N GLY A 175 10.85 -14.43 -15.57
CA GLY A 175 11.98 -13.88 -16.32
C GLY A 175 12.32 -12.45 -15.88
N ILE A 176 11.33 -11.57 -15.83
CA ILE A 176 11.51 -10.17 -15.37
C ILE A 176 12.09 -10.11 -13.96
N VAL A 177 11.59 -10.94 -13.03
CA VAL A 177 12.10 -10.99 -11.65
C VAL A 177 13.54 -11.48 -11.62
N MET A 178 13.89 -12.52 -12.39
CA MET A 178 15.27 -13.03 -12.46
C MET A 178 16.23 -11.99 -13.05
N ASP A 179 15.81 -11.26 -14.08
CA ASP A 179 16.62 -10.20 -14.69
C ASP A 179 16.84 -9.04 -13.70
N ALA A 180 15.81 -8.67 -12.91
CA ALA A 180 15.92 -7.65 -11.88
C ALA A 180 16.86 -8.08 -10.73
N VAL A 181 16.79 -9.34 -10.30
CA VAL A 181 17.71 -9.89 -9.30
C VAL A 181 19.13 -9.90 -9.83
N ALA A 182 19.35 -10.39 -11.05
CA ALA A 182 20.67 -10.40 -11.66
C ALA A 182 21.25 -8.99 -11.83
N PHE A 183 20.42 -8.01 -12.22
CA PHE A 183 20.83 -6.62 -12.26
C PHE A 183 21.28 -6.12 -10.87
N ALA A 184 20.49 -6.38 -9.83
CA ALA A 184 20.80 -5.94 -8.47
C ALA A 184 22.06 -6.60 -7.89
N GLU A 185 22.25 -7.91 -8.12
CA GLU A 185 23.42 -8.66 -7.64
C GLU A 185 24.72 -8.28 -8.37
N ASN A 186 24.62 -7.84 -9.63
CA ASN A 186 25.79 -7.43 -10.42
C ASN A 186 26.02 -5.91 -10.41
N ALA A 187 25.13 -5.13 -9.79
CA ALA A 187 25.34 -3.70 -9.60
C ALA A 187 26.57 -3.49 -8.71
N ALA A 188 27.41 -2.54 -9.08
CA ALA A 188 28.51 -2.15 -8.20
C ALA A 188 27.96 -1.55 -6.91
N ASP A 189 28.55 -1.92 -5.77
CA ASP A 189 28.26 -1.26 -4.50
C ASP A 189 28.50 0.25 -4.62
N PRO A 190 27.67 1.10 -3.99
CA PRO A 190 27.93 2.53 -3.94
C PRO A 190 29.25 2.78 -3.19
N ASP A 191 30.08 3.69 -3.69
CA ASP A 191 31.30 4.13 -3.00
C ASP A 191 30.90 4.89 -1.72
N PRO A 192 31.16 4.34 -0.52
CA PRO A 192 30.71 4.97 0.72
C PRO A 192 31.32 6.36 0.93
N ALA A 193 32.54 6.59 0.43
CA ALA A 193 33.23 7.87 0.55
C ALA A 193 32.64 8.96 -0.36
N ARG A 194 31.73 8.60 -1.27
CA ARG A 194 31.06 9.54 -2.17
C ARG A 194 29.57 9.64 -1.93
N GLU A 195 28.92 8.53 -1.58
CA GLU A 195 27.45 8.47 -1.49
C GLU A 195 26.92 8.64 -0.07
N LEU A 196 27.71 8.42 0.99
CA LEU A 196 27.16 8.47 2.35
C LEU A 196 26.72 9.90 2.75
N ALA A 197 27.41 10.91 2.23
CA ALA A 197 27.16 12.32 2.54
C ALA A 197 26.22 13.02 1.54
N THR A 198 25.86 12.38 0.43
CA THR A 198 24.94 12.95 -0.57
C THR A 198 23.51 12.97 -0.04
N ASP A 199 22.67 13.84 -0.63
CA ASP A 199 21.24 13.99 -0.34
C ASP A 199 20.82 14.26 1.13
N THR A 200 21.78 14.51 2.02
CA THR A 200 21.51 14.89 3.42
C THR A 200 20.98 16.33 3.52
N TYR A 201 21.51 17.23 2.68
CA TYR A 201 21.09 18.63 2.58
C TYR A 201 21.00 19.04 1.11
N ALA A 202 19.92 19.72 0.73
CA ALA A 202 19.80 20.32 -0.60
C ALA A 202 20.80 21.48 -0.82
N LEU A 203 21.22 22.15 0.26
CA LEU A 203 22.16 23.27 0.25
C LEU A 203 23.21 23.08 1.37
N PRO A 204 24.36 22.46 1.08
CA PRO A 204 25.41 22.25 2.06
C PRO A 204 25.99 23.57 2.57
N MET A 205 26.15 23.69 3.89
CA MET A 205 26.72 24.87 4.54
C MET A 205 28.06 24.55 5.20
N LYS A 206 29.05 25.45 5.02
CA LYS A 206 30.36 25.34 5.66
C LYS A 206 30.20 25.25 7.18
N ASN A 207 30.78 24.21 7.79
CA ASN A 207 30.74 23.88 9.23
C ASN A 207 29.38 23.41 9.78
N LEU A 208 28.34 23.27 8.96
CA LEU A 208 27.01 22.80 9.37
C LEU A 208 26.51 21.58 8.58
N SER A 209 27.18 21.24 7.48
CA SER A 209 26.91 20.07 6.64
C SER A 209 28.17 19.20 6.53
N PRO A 210 28.01 17.88 6.23
CA PRO A 210 29.13 17.01 5.87
C PRO A 210 30.04 17.70 4.85
N SER A 211 31.35 17.62 5.06
CA SER A 211 32.35 18.40 4.32
C SER A 211 32.90 17.69 3.08
N GLU A 212 32.31 16.56 2.68
CA GLU A 212 32.74 15.81 1.50
C GLU A 212 32.26 16.52 0.22
N GLU A 213 33.02 16.40 -0.87
CA GLU A 213 32.68 17.05 -2.14
C GLU A 213 31.39 16.46 -2.73
N TYR A 214 30.34 17.28 -2.79
CA TYR A 214 29.08 16.92 -3.44
C TYR A 214 29.30 16.79 -4.96
N SER A 215 29.21 15.58 -5.48
CA SER A 215 29.60 15.28 -6.87
C SER A 215 28.44 15.07 -7.86
N HIS A 216 27.19 14.99 -7.39
CA HIS A 216 26.00 14.75 -8.23
C HIS A 216 24.70 15.20 -7.52
N GLY A 217 23.74 15.76 -8.28
CA GLY A 217 22.42 16.18 -7.80
C GLY A 217 21.88 17.44 -8.48
N ALA A 218 20.65 17.83 -8.17
CA ALA A 218 20.02 19.00 -8.78
C ALA A 218 20.75 20.28 -8.34
N LYS A 219 21.42 20.96 -9.27
CA LYS A 219 21.84 22.35 -9.05
C LYS A 219 20.58 23.19 -8.84
N ASN A 220 20.55 23.92 -7.73
CA ASN A 220 19.46 24.81 -7.39
C ASN A 220 19.21 25.78 -8.57
N PRO A 221 18.00 25.84 -9.15
CA PRO A 221 17.69 26.80 -10.22
C PRO A 221 17.69 28.26 -9.75
N LEU A 222 17.88 28.51 -8.45
CA LEU A 222 18.09 29.83 -7.84
C LEU A 222 19.58 30.13 -7.52
N LEU A 223 20.52 29.28 -7.97
CA LEU A 223 21.97 29.52 -7.97
C LEU A 223 22.55 29.48 -9.38
#